data_AF-A0AAW3DG15-F1
#
_entry.id   AF-A0AAW3DG15-F1
#
_cell.length_a   1.000
_cell.length_b   1.000
_cell.length_c   1.000
_cell.angle_alpha   90.00
_cell.angle_beta   90.00
_cell.angle_gamma   90.00
#
_symmetry.space_group_name_H-M   'P 1'
#
loop_
_entity.id
_entity.type
_entity.pdbx_description
1 polymer ?
#
loop_
_entity_poly.entity_id
_entity_poly.type
_entity_poly.pdbx_seq_one_letter_code
_entity_poly.pdbx_strand_id
1 'polypeptide(L)' 'QDLVKSHLMYAVREEVEVLKEQIKELIEKNSQLEQENTLLKTLASPEQLAQFQA' A
#
# COMPACT_ATOMS: atom_id res chain seq x y z
N GLN A 1 -19.56 5.87 34.88
CA GLN A 1 -18.57 4.89 34.38
C GLN A 1 -18.53 4.77 32.85
N ASP A 2 -19.43 5.41 32.11
CA ASP A 2 -19.64 5.13 30.67
C ASP A 2 -18.83 6.04 29.70
N LEU A 3 -18.29 7.15 30.18
CA LEU A 3 -17.61 8.15 29.34
C LEU A 3 -16.27 7.64 28.78
N VAL A 4 -15.49 6.94 29.61
CA VAL A 4 -14.18 6.38 29.22
C VAL A 4 -14.35 5.22 28.23
N LYS A 5 -15.41 4.41 28.38
CA LYS A 5 -15.73 3.31 27.48
C LYS A 5 -16.14 3.83 26.10
N SER A 6 -16.96 4.89 26.06
CA SER A 6 -17.34 5.55 24.81
C SER A 6 -16.12 6.20 24.14
N HIS A 7 -15.30 6.96 24.88
CA HIS A 7 -14.12 7.63 24.34
C HIS A 7 -13.09 6.65 23.78
N LEU A 8 -12.84 5.52 24.46
CA LEU A 8 -11.96 4.46 23.98
C LEU A 8 -12.53 3.78 22.73
N MET A 9 -13.84 3.52 22.67
CA MET A 9 -14.45 2.94 21.47
C MET A 9 -14.38 3.89 20.26
N TYR A 10 -14.47 5.21 20.47
CA TYR A 10 -14.28 6.19 19.40
C TYR A 10 -12.83 6.25 18.93
N ALA A 11 -11.85 6.31 19.84
CA ALA A 11 -10.43 6.34 19.48
C ALA A 11 -10.00 5.08 18.73
N VAL A 12 -10.41 3.90 19.22
CA VAL A 12 -10.12 2.62 18.55
C VAL A 12 -10.80 2.54 17.18
N ARG A 13 -12.03 3.06 17.04
CA ARG A 13 -12.71 3.11 15.75
C ARG A 13 -11.97 4.02 14.77
N GLU A 14 -11.49 5.16 15.21
CA GLU A 14 -10.75 6.11 14.38
C GLU A 14 -9.40 5.52 13.93
N GLU A 15 -8.64 4.90 14.84
CA GLU A 15 -7.39 4.21 14.49
C GLU A 15 -7.62 3.09 13.46
N VAL A 16 -8.69 2.32 13.60
CA VAL A 16 -9.04 1.26 12.63
C VAL A 16 -9.41 1.85 11.26
N GLU A 17 -10.15 2.95 11.21
CA GLU A 17 -10.50 3.61 9.94
C GLU A 17 -9.26 4.23 9.27
N VAL A 18 -8.35 4.84 10.03
CA VAL A 18 -7.07 5.35 9.52
C VAL A 18 -6.22 4.22 8.94
N LEU A 19 -6.08 3.10 9.67
CA LEU A 19 -5.32 1.94 9.20
C LEU A 19 -5.94 1.35 7.92
N LYS A 20 -7.27 1.27 7.83
CA LYS A 20 -7.95 0.83 6.60
C LYS A 20 -7.64 1.74 5.42
N GLU A 21 -7.63 3.05 5.64
CA GLU A 21 -7.33 4.01 4.58
C GLU A 21 -5.87 3.91 4.13
N GLN A 22 -4.92 3.80 5.08
CA GLN A 22 -3.52 3.54 4.78
C GLN A 22 -3.32 2.25 3.98
N ILE A 23 -4.05 1.17 4.32
CA ILE A 23 -4.02 -0.07 3.55
C ILE A 23 -4.50 0.16 2.11
N LYS A 24 -5.60 0.90 1.90
CA LYS A 24 -6.10 1.21 0.55
C LYS A 24 -5.07 2.00 -0.25
N GLU A 25 -4.51 3.05 0.32
CA GLU A 25 -3.48 3.88 -0.33
C GLU A 25 -2.25 3.05 -0.71
N LEU A 26 -1.80 2.17 0.19
CA LEU A 26 -0.67 1.28 -0.07
C LEU A 26 -0.98 0.28 -1.20
N ILE A 27 -2.20 -0.27 -1.24
CA ILE A 27 -2.63 -1.18 -2.31
C ILE A 27 -2.65 -0.45 -3.65
N GLU A 28 -3.23 0.75 -3.71
CA GLU A 28 -3.30 1.54 -4.93
C GLU A 28 -1.91 1.90 -5.45
N LYS A 29 -1.03 2.37 -4.56
CA LYS A 29 0.36 2.66 -4.89
C LYS A 29 1.12 1.41 -5.36
N ASN A 30 0.90 0.27 -4.73
CA ASN A 30 1.51 -0.98 -5.15
C ASN A 30 1.04 -1.37 -6.56
N SER A 31 -0.26 -1.29 -6.82
CA SER A 31 -0.81 -1.58 -8.15
C SER A 31 -0.23 -0.66 -9.25
N GLN A 32 -0.06 0.62 -8.97
CA GLN A 32 0.60 1.56 -9.89
C GLN A 32 2.05 1.16 -10.14
N LEU A 33 2.81 0.84 -9.09
CA LEU A 33 4.20 0.40 -9.19
C LEU A 33 4.35 -0.92 -9.95
N GLU A 34 3.44 -1.88 -9.76
CA GLU A 34 3.43 -3.14 -10.51
C GLU A 34 3.19 -2.91 -12.01
N GLN A 35 2.28 -1.99 -12.35
CA GLN A 35 2.00 -1.62 -13.73
C GLN A 35 3.23 -0.94 -14.37
N GLU A 36 3.85 0.03 -13.69
CA GLU A 36 5.08 0.68 -14.16
C GLU A 36 6.22 -0.32 -14.33
N ASN A 37 6.40 -1.22 -13.37
CA ASN A 37 7.45 -2.25 -13.41
C ASN A 37 7.25 -3.21 -14.59
N THR A 38 6.00 -3.61 -14.85
CA THR A 38 5.64 -4.45 -16.01
C THR A 38 5.92 -3.74 -17.33
N LEU A 39 5.59 -2.45 -17.42
CA LEU A 39 5.87 -1.64 -18.60
C LEU A 39 7.37 -1.50 -18.83
N LEU A 40 8.14 -1.17 -17.79
CA LEU A 40 9.59 -1.07 -17.85
C LEU A 40 10.23 -2.40 -18.28
N LYS A 41 9.78 -3.53 -17.74
CA LYS A 41 10.25 -4.86 -18.13
C LYS A 41 9.95 -5.20 -19.59
N THR A 42 8.82 -4.74 -20.10
CA THR A 42 8.42 -4.96 -21.51
C THR A 42 9.25 -4.09 -22.47
N LEU A 43 9.63 -2.89 -22.04
CA LEU A 43 10.42 -1.95 -22.84
C LEU A 43 11.93 -2.16 -22.73
N ALA A 44 12.41 -2.84 -21.69
CA ALA A 44 13.83 -3.12 -21.49
C ALA A 44 14.34 -4.19 -22.45
N SER A 45 15.55 -3.99 -22.98
CA SER A 45 16.20 -5.00 -23.82
C SER A 45 16.60 -6.24 -22.99
N PRO A 46 16.76 -7.42 -23.62
CA PRO A 46 17.20 -8.62 -22.92
C PRO A 46 18.53 -8.46 -22.17
N GLU A 47 19.46 -7.67 -22.70
CA GLU A 47 20.73 -7.33 -22.03
C GLU A 47 20.54 -6.46 -20.80
N GLN A 48 19.62 -5.49 -20.84
CA GLN A 48 19.31 -4.65 -19.67
C GLN A 48 18.57 -5.45 -18.59
N LEU A 49 17.66 -6.34 -18.97
CA LEU A 49 16.96 -7.23 -18.03
C LEU A 49 17.91 -8.21 -17.33
N ALA A 50 18.92 -8.72 -18.04
CA ALA A 50 19.92 -9.62 -17.47
C ALA A 50 20.75 -8.96 -16.36
N GLN A 51 20.98 -7.64 -16.41
CA GLN A 51 21.68 -6.91 -15.34
C GLN A 51 20.89 -6.85 -14.03
N PHE A 52 19.56 -6.95 -14.08
CA PHE A 52 18.71 -6.98 -12.89
C PHE A 52 18.55 -8.40 -12.29
N GLN A 53 19.06 -9.44 -12.95
CA GLN A 53 19.00 -10.83 -12.51
C GLN A 53 20.33 -11.33 -11.88
N ALA A 54 21.36 -10.49 -11.85
CA ALA A 54 22.66 -10.74 -11.22
C ALA A 54 22.71 -10.16 -9.79
#